data_AF-A0A178MKH8-F1
#
_entry.id   AF-A0A178MKH8-F1
#
_cell.length_a   1.000
_cell.length_b   1.000
_cell.length_c   1.000
_cell.angle_alpha   90.00
_cell.angle_beta   90.00
_cell.angle_gamma   90.00
#
_symmetry.space_group_name_H-M   'P 1'
#
loop_
_entity.id
_entity.type
_entity.pdbx_description
1 polymer ?
#
loop_
_entity_poly.entity_id
_entity_poly.type
_entity_poly.pdbx_seq_one_letter_code
_entity_poly.pdbx_strand_id
1 'polypeptide(L)'
;MTPPIPSDLQRRYLEAMLQGSGRAADRVVEQALAQGIHAPRIYLDIFQPTAYEIGRLWQANRIGVAQEHLATAIIERQMGELHPYFRPKTRRNRRVVLGCAPEEWHRIGVRMVADFFEAEGWEVIYLGAAVPIPALIDAIKTAQPDLVGISTSMVFNVPHLTNLVRSLAAADLDSIPLMVGGLPFTRQPGLHQALNIQLSAPNAAAAVVAANNAFPPPARLPNPSYSAEALPALRARRRQIIDRATELALQHPTDTRTLGERAPEVIRAGYEFVTRMLEAALAAGRPELLDEQILWGNERQPHDGVLPEHMLHRFEIYDAVLQQLLPAEIAAITRAYTDRMIALQRSLVGHE
;
A
#
# COMPACT_ATOMS: atom_id res chain seq x y z
N MET A 1 5.35 -19.72 -26.59
CA MET A 1 6.02 -19.09 -25.43
C MET A 1 6.57 -17.75 -25.88
N THR A 2 6.12 -16.66 -25.27
CA THR A 2 6.69 -15.32 -25.53
C THR A 2 8.07 -15.25 -24.89
N PRO A 3 9.13 -14.80 -25.58
CA PRO A 3 10.47 -14.74 -25.01
C PRO A 3 10.50 -13.89 -23.73
N PRO A 4 11.40 -14.19 -22.77
CA PRO A 4 11.64 -13.33 -21.62
C PRO A 4 12.17 -11.97 -22.10
N ILE A 5 11.82 -10.88 -21.39
CA ILE A 5 12.44 -9.58 -21.68
C ILE A 5 13.95 -9.70 -21.39
N PRO A 6 14.84 -9.23 -22.28
CA PRO A 6 16.27 -9.20 -22.02
C PRO A 6 16.57 -8.43 -20.73
N SER A 7 17.29 -9.06 -19.80
CA SER A 7 17.70 -8.44 -18.52
C SER A 7 18.46 -7.13 -18.71
N ASP A 8 19.14 -6.96 -19.85
CA ASP A 8 19.81 -5.71 -20.23
C ASP A 8 18.84 -4.53 -20.32
N LEU A 9 17.62 -4.71 -20.86
CA LEU A 9 16.64 -3.63 -20.98
C LEU A 9 16.17 -3.17 -19.60
N GLN A 10 15.91 -4.11 -18.69
CA GLN A 10 15.51 -3.80 -17.31
C GLN A 10 16.60 -2.99 -16.59
N ARG A 11 17.85 -3.48 -16.65
CA ARG A 11 19.00 -2.81 -16.03
C ARG A 11 19.20 -1.41 -16.58
N ARG A 12 19.21 -1.24 -17.90
CA ARG A 12 19.40 0.06 -18.56
C ARG A 12 18.26 1.04 -18.28
N TYR A 13 17.03 0.54 -18.17
CA TYR A 13 15.88 1.37 -17.81
C TYR A 13 16.01 1.89 -16.37
N LEU A 14 16.35 1.00 -15.42
CA LEU A 14 16.60 1.41 -14.04
C LEU A 14 17.77 2.40 -13.93
N GLU A 15 18.89 2.15 -14.61
CA GLU A 15 20.02 3.08 -14.68
C GLU A 15 19.60 4.45 -15.21
N ALA A 16 18.78 4.49 -16.27
CA ALA A 16 18.24 5.72 -16.82
C ALA A 16 17.38 6.48 -15.80
N MET A 17 16.54 5.77 -15.02
CA MET A 17 15.72 6.39 -13.96
C MET A 17 16.57 6.95 -12.83
N LEU A 18 17.58 6.21 -12.37
CA LEU A 18 18.48 6.68 -11.31
C LEU A 18 19.29 7.91 -11.73
N GLN A 19 19.63 8.01 -13.02
CA GLN A 19 20.28 9.17 -13.63
C GLN A 19 19.31 10.31 -13.99
N GLY A 20 17.99 10.11 -13.82
CA GLY A 20 16.97 11.09 -14.21
C GLY A 20 16.87 11.35 -15.72
N SER A 21 17.30 10.40 -16.54
CA SER A 21 17.43 10.57 -17.99
C SER A 21 16.23 10.01 -18.75
N GLY A 22 15.20 10.84 -18.92
CA GLY A 22 14.01 10.48 -19.72
C GLY A 22 14.37 10.01 -21.14
N ARG A 23 15.31 10.68 -21.81
CA ARG A 23 15.80 10.27 -23.15
C ARG A 23 16.48 8.90 -23.18
N ALA A 24 17.15 8.50 -22.09
CA ALA A 24 17.72 7.16 -22.02
C ALA A 24 16.63 6.11 -21.76
N ALA A 25 15.64 6.42 -20.93
CA ALA A 25 14.47 5.58 -20.72
C ALA A 25 13.65 5.40 -22.01
N ASP A 26 13.47 6.45 -22.81
CA ASP A 26 12.75 6.40 -24.10
C ASP A 26 13.42 5.44 -25.07
N ARG A 27 14.74 5.54 -25.23
CA ARG A 27 15.51 4.64 -26.09
C ARG A 27 15.35 3.17 -25.70
N VAL A 28 15.17 2.87 -24.41
CA VAL A 28 14.91 1.50 -23.96
C VAL A 28 13.52 1.02 -24.37
N VAL A 29 12.49 1.87 -24.22
CA VAL A 29 11.11 1.55 -24.63
C VAL A 29 11.03 1.40 -26.16
N GLU A 30 11.61 2.33 -26.91
CA GLU A 30 11.69 2.27 -28.38
C GLU A 30 12.40 1.01 -28.86
N GLN A 31 13.55 0.66 -28.24
CA GLN A 31 14.27 -0.56 -28.53
C GLN A 31 13.42 -1.81 -28.23
N ALA A 32 12.70 -1.83 -27.10
CA ALA A 32 11.83 -2.94 -26.75
C ALA A 32 10.72 -3.14 -27.81
N LEU A 33 10.06 -2.06 -28.22
CA LEU A 33 9.04 -2.10 -29.29
C LEU A 33 9.62 -2.56 -30.62
N ALA A 34 10.81 -2.06 -31.01
CA ALA A 34 11.49 -2.46 -32.24
C ALA A 34 11.89 -3.96 -32.24
N GLN A 35 12.12 -4.54 -31.07
CA GLN A 35 12.36 -5.98 -30.88
C GLN A 35 11.06 -6.80 -30.85
N GLY A 36 9.89 -6.18 -31.06
CA GLY A 36 8.59 -6.86 -31.06
C GLY A 36 8.01 -7.12 -29.66
N ILE A 37 8.55 -6.51 -28.61
CA ILE A 37 8.00 -6.62 -27.25
C ILE A 37 6.72 -5.77 -27.19
N HIS A 38 5.60 -6.40 -26.88
CA HIS A 38 4.31 -5.71 -26.76
C HIS A 38 4.22 -4.83 -25.52
N ALA A 39 3.47 -3.73 -25.59
CA ALA A 39 3.30 -2.77 -24.50
C ALA A 39 2.90 -3.38 -23.14
N PRO A 40 1.99 -4.38 -23.05
CA PRO A 40 1.71 -5.07 -21.78
C PRO A 40 2.95 -5.68 -21.11
N ARG A 41 3.93 -6.18 -21.89
CA ARG A 41 5.19 -6.74 -21.35
C ARG A 41 6.15 -5.64 -20.89
N ILE A 42 6.17 -4.48 -21.58
CA ILE A 42 6.92 -3.31 -21.11
C ILE A 42 6.39 -2.85 -19.75
N TYR A 43 5.07 -2.81 -19.57
CA TYR A 43 4.45 -2.50 -18.28
C TYR A 43 4.90 -3.49 -17.19
N LEU A 44 4.69 -4.79 -17.41
CA LEU A 44 4.88 -5.80 -16.37
C LEU A 44 6.34 -6.12 -16.08
N ASP A 45 7.22 -6.11 -17.08
CA ASP A 45 8.59 -6.56 -16.89
C ASP A 45 9.62 -5.42 -16.96
N ILE A 46 9.24 -4.18 -17.28
CA ILE A 46 10.15 -3.02 -17.21
C ILE A 46 9.64 -2.00 -16.19
N PHE A 47 8.43 -1.46 -16.38
CA PHE A 47 7.94 -0.38 -15.52
C PHE A 47 7.68 -0.84 -14.09
N GLN A 48 6.94 -1.95 -13.91
CA GLN A 48 6.62 -2.48 -12.59
C GLN A 48 7.86 -2.82 -11.73
N PRO A 49 8.83 -3.63 -12.20
CA PRO A 49 10.02 -3.92 -11.39
C PRO A 49 10.87 -2.67 -11.14
N THR A 50 10.93 -1.73 -12.09
CA THR A 50 11.64 -0.46 -11.89
C THR A 50 10.97 0.39 -10.81
N ALA A 51 9.63 0.51 -10.84
CA ALA A 51 8.89 1.24 -9.82
C ALA A 51 9.07 0.63 -8.41
N TYR A 52 9.12 -0.70 -8.32
CA TYR A 52 9.43 -1.38 -7.06
C TYR A 52 10.85 -1.09 -6.57
N GLU A 53 11.84 -1.12 -7.45
CA GLU A 53 13.23 -0.86 -7.06
C GLU A 53 13.49 0.61 -6.71
N ILE A 54 12.91 1.55 -7.47
CA ILE A 54 12.91 2.98 -7.12
C ILE A 54 12.25 3.18 -5.76
N GLY A 55 11.09 2.57 -5.52
CA GLY A 55 10.41 2.60 -4.23
C GLY A 55 11.27 2.07 -3.09
N ARG A 56 11.94 0.92 -3.29
CA ARG A 56 12.85 0.31 -2.30
C ARG A 56 14.06 1.21 -2.01
N LEU A 57 14.67 1.79 -3.05
CA LEU A 57 15.83 2.68 -2.90
C LEU A 57 15.44 3.99 -2.19
N TRP A 58 14.27 4.54 -2.51
CA TRP A 58 13.74 5.71 -1.80
C TRP A 58 13.43 5.37 -0.34
N GLN A 59 12.75 4.25 -0.11
CA GLN A 59 12.47 3.73 1.23
C GLN A 59 13.74 3.52 2.04
N ALA A 60 14.85 3.11 1.43
CA ALA A 60 16.16 2.91 2.06
C ALA A 60 17.04 4.18 2.11
N ASN A 61 16.48 5.35 1.80
CA ASN A 61 17.19 6.64 1.74
C ASN A 61 18.42 6.65 0.80
N ARG A 62 18.44 5.78 -0.21
CA ARG A 62 19.50 5.69 -1.21
C ARG A 62 19.28 6.65 -2.37
N ILE A 63 18.04 7.08 -2.58
CA ILE A 63 17.65 8.16 -3.49
C ILE A 63 16.66 9.10 -2.79
N GLY A 64 16.65 10.37 -3.20
CA GLY A 64 15.74 11.37 -2.65
C GLY A 64 14.36 11.37 -3.31
N VAL A 65 13.40 12.06 -2.69
CA VAL A 65 12.04 12.24 -3.22
C VAL A 65 12.02 12.83 -4.64
N ALA A 66 12.95 13.73 -4.96
CA ALA A 66 13.04 14.32 -6.30
C ALA A 66 13.35 13.27 -7.39
N GLN A 67 14.20 12.27 -7.08
CA GLN A 67 14.52 11.19 -8.02
C GLN A 67 13.35 10.22 -8.18
N GLU A 68 12.65 9.90 -7.09
CA GLU A 68 11.44 9.07 -7.14
C GLU A 68 10.34 9.76 -7.96
N HIS A 69 10.02 11.03 -7.67
CA HIS A 69 9.05 11.80 -8.45
C HIS A 69 9.42 11.90 -9.93
N LEU A 70 10.70 12.08 -10.24
CA LEU A 70 11.18 12.14 -11.63
C LEU A 70 10.98 10.79 -12.35
N ALA A 71 11.32 9.67 -11.70
CA ALA A 71 11.10 8.34 -12.25
C ALA A 71 9.60 8.08 -12.49
N THR A 72 8.76 8.42 -11.52
CA THR A 72 7.30 8.33 -11.63
C THR A 72 6.77 9.17 -12.81
N ALA A 73 7.22 10.42 -12.95
CA ALA A 73 6.80 11.29 -14.05
C ALA A 73 7.23 10.77 -15.44
N ILE A 74 8.42 10.18 -15.55
CA ILE A 74 8.88 9.57 -16.81
C ILE A 74 8.02 8.36 -17.17
N ILE A 75 7.76 7.46 -16.22
CA ILE A 75 6.89 6.29 -16.44
C ILE A 75 5.50 6.74 -16.89
N GLU A 76 4.89 7.72 -16.22
CA GLU A 76 3.55 8.19 -16.57
C GLU A 76 3.46 8.79 -17.97
N ARG A 77 4.47 9.56 -18.39
CA ARG A 77 4.55 10.06 -19.78
C ARG A 77 4.60 8.89 -20.77
N GLN A 78 5.47 7.91 -20.53
CA GLN A 78 5.63 6.75 -21.42
C GLN A 78 4.37 5.87 -21.43
N MET A 79 3.65 5.76 -20.32
CA MET A 79 2.32 5.12 -20.29
C MET A 79 1.33 5.84 -21.20
N GLY A 80 1.33 7.18 -21.20
CA GLY A 80 0.53 7.98 -22.14
C GLY A 80 0.88 7.71 -23.61
N GLU A 81 2.16 7.57 -23.94
CA GLU A 81 2.65 7.26 -25.28
C GLU A 81 2.31 5.81 -25.72
N LEU A 82 2.29 4.87 -24.76
CA LEU A 82 1.99 3.46 -25.00
C LEU A 82 0.48 3.15 -24.98
N HIS A 83 -0.35 4.05 -24.45
CA HIS A 83 -1.79 3.84 -24.30
C HIS A 83 -2.52 3.44 -25.62
N PRO A 84 -2.16 3.94 -26.83
CA PRO A 84 -2.77 3.48 -28.08
C PRO A 84 -2.65 1.96 -28.35
N TYR A 85 -1.65 1.28 -27.77
CA TYR A 85 -1.48 -0.16 -27.88
C TYR A 85 -2.46 -0.97 -27.02
N PHE A 86 -3.18 -0.31 -26.10
CA PHE A 86 -4.21 -0.90 -25.24
C PHE A 86 -5.63 -0.69 -25.77
N ARG A 87 -5.79 -0.22 -27.02
CA ARG A 87 -7.13 -0.09 -27.62
C ARG A 87 -7.79 -1.46 -27.74
N PRO A 88 -9.04 -1.63 -27.26
CA PRO A 88 -9.73 -2.92 -27.36
C PRO A 88 -10.01 -3.29 -28.81
N LYS A 89 -9.87 -4.58 -29.11
CA LYS A 89 -10.36 -5.16 -30.38
C LYS A 89 -11.86 -5.45 -30.34
N THR A 90 -12.40 -5.71 -29.17
CA THR A 90 -13.81 -6.06 -28.93
C THR A 90 -14.31 -5.41 -27.64
N ARG A 91 -15.61 -5.13 -27.56
CA ARG A 91 -16.24 -4.64 -26.32
C ARG A 91 -16.79 -5.80 -25.49
N ARG A 92 -16.69 -5.70 -24.16
CA ARG A 92 -17.27 -6.66 -23.20
C ARG A 92 -18.61 -6.23 -22.61
N ASN A 93 -19.05 -4.99 -22.86
CA ASN A 93 -20.24 -4.40 -22.23
C ASN A 93 -20.23 -4.54 -20.70
N ARG A 94 -19.04 -4.37 -20.11
CA ARG A 94 -18.84 -4.32 -18.65
C ARG A 94 -18.04 -3.08 -18.30
N ARG A 95 -18.34 -2.50 -17.15
CA ARG A 95 -17.75 -1.26 -16.66
C ARG A 95 -17.01 -1.48 -15.35
N VAL A 96 -15.85 -0.86 -15.21
CA VAL A 96 -15.05 -0.87 -13.98
C VAL A 96 -14.73 0.55 -13.53
N VAL A 97 -14.86 0.82 -12.23
CA VAL A 97 -14.34 2.04 -11.60
C VAL A 97 -13.03 1.70 -10.89
N LEU A 98 -11.96 2.42 -11.21
CA LEU A 98 -10.62 2.18 -10.68
C LEU A 98 -10.05 3.43 -10.01
N GLY A 99 -9.46 3.28 -8.82
CA GLY A 99 -8.80 4.38 -8.12
C GLY A 99 -7.86 3.91 -7.02
N CYS A 100 -7.18 4.84 -6.38
CA CYS A 100 -6.42 4.58 -5.16
C CYS A 100 -7.29 4.86 -3.93
N ALA A 101 -6.98 4.17 -2.82
CA ALA A 101 -7.57 4.49 -1.52
C ALA A 101 -7.35 5.97 -1.14
N PRO A 102 -8.14 6.52 -0.20
CA PRO A 102 -7.84 7.82 0.41
C PRO A 102 -6.37 7.88 0.89
N GLU A 103 -5.75 9.05 0.73
CA GLU A 103 -4.34 9.30 1.09
C GLU A 103 -3.30 8.40 0.36
N GLU A 104 -3.72 7.64 -0.66
CA GLU A 104 -2.83 6.80 -1.46
C GLU A 104 -2.48 7.49 -2.79
N TRP A 105 -1.21 7.87 -2.95
CA TRP A 105 -0.71 8.63 -4.10
C TRP A 105 -0.04 7.76 -5.17
N HIS A 106 0.28 6.50 -4.86
CA HIS A 106 1.00 5.60 -5.76
C HIS A 106 0.10 5.03 -6.86
N ARG A 107 -0.13 5.84 -7.91
CA ARG A 107 -1.14 5.58 -8.94
C ARG A 107 -0.67 4.79 -10.17
N ILE A 108 0.64 4.58 -10.36
CA ILE A 108 1.16 3.82 -11.52
C ILE A 108 0.50 2.45 -11.63
N GLY A 109 0.44 1.69 -10.53
CA GLY A 109 -0.14 0.34 -10.53
C GLY A 109 -1.60 0.31 -10.97
N VAL A 110 -2.45 1.20 -10.44
CA VAL A 110 -3.87 1.26 -10.85
C VAL A 110 -4.04 1.77 -12.27
N ARG A 111 -3.16 2.65 -12.76
CA ARG A 111 -3.16 3.06 -14.16
C ARG A 111 -2.81 1.90 -15.09
N MET A 112 -1.85 1.04 -14.70
CA MET A 112 -1.57 -0.19 -15.46
C MET A 112 -2.79 -1.10 -15.50
N VAL A 113 -3.49 -1.27 -14.36
CA VAL A 113 -4.74 -2.04 -14.31
C VAL A 113 -5.78 -1.44 -15.27
N ALA A 114 -5.96 -0.12 -15.27
CA ALA A 114 -6.89 0.57 -16.17
C ALA A 114 -6.61 0.26 -17.65
N ASP A 115 -5.37 0.48 -18.11
CA ASP A 115 -4.99 0.21 -19.50
C ASP A 115 -5.19 -1.30 -19.86
N PHE A 116 -4.94 -2.22 -18.94
CA PHE A 116 -5.18 -3.65 -19.16
C PHE A 116 -6.68 -4.01 -19.27
N PHE A 117 -7.53 -3.42 -18.43
CA PHE A 117 -8.99 -3.61 -18.53
C PHE A 117 -9.54 -3.05 -19.85
N GLU A 118 -9.04 -1.88 -20.28
CA GLU A 118 -9.42 -1.29 -21.57
C GLU A 118 -9.03 -2.18 -22.75
N ALA A 119 -7.81 -2.71 -22.79
CA ALA A 119 -7.37 -3.64 -23.84
C ALA A 119 -8.25 -4.88 -23.97
N GLU A 120 -8.84 -5.26 -22.85
CA GLU A 120 -9.71 -6.41 -22.67
C GLU A 120 -11.20 -6.05 -22.83
N GLY A 121 -11.50 -4.86 -23.35
CA GLY A 121 -12.83 -4.47 -23.82
C GLY A 121 -13.78 -3.93 -22.76
N TRP A 122 -13.29 -3.69 -21.54
CA TRP A 122 -14.06 -3.05 -20.48
C TRP A 122 -14.18 -1.54 -20.72
N GLU A 123 -15.29 -0.96 -20.29
CA GLU A 123 -15.40 0.48 -20.10
C GLU A 123 -14.73 0.85 -18.77
N VAL A 124 -13.73 1.72 -18.81
CA VAL A 124 -12.92 2.04 -17.62
C VAL A 124 -13.16 3.48 -17.19
N ILE A 125 -13.48 3.64 -15.90
CA ILE A 125 -13.54 4.94 -15.24
C ILE A 125 -12.39 5.00 -14.25
N TYR A 126 -11.32 5.69 -14.65
CA TYR A 126 -10.11 5.85 -13.85
C TYR A 126 -10.13 7.16 -13.07
N LEU A 127 -10.20 7.08 -11.74
CA LEU A 127 -10.32 8.20 -10.81
C LEU A 127 -8.97 8.72 -10.29
N GLY A 128 -7.87 7.99 -10.52
CA GLY A 128 -6.54 8.41 -10.09
C GLY A 128 -6.19 8.12 -8.63
N ALA A 129 -5.40 9.02 -8.05
CA ALA A 129 -4.84 8.93 -6.70
C ALA A 129 -5.79 9.51 -5.64
N ALA A 130 -5.61 9.10 -4.38
CA ALA A 130 -6.15 9.71 -3.18
C ALA A 130 -7.67 10.00 -3.25
N VAL A 131 -8.46 9.05 -3.78
CA VAL A 131 -9.89 9.25 -4.00
C VAL A 131 -10.65 9.22 -2.66
N PRO A 132 -11.32 10.31 -2.24
CA PRO A 132 -12.11 10.30 -1.02
C PRO A 132 -13.29 9.33 -1.12
N ILE A 133 -13.60 8.62 -0.03
CA ILE A 133 -14.70 7.63 0.00
C ILE A 133 -16.04 8.25 -0.46
N PRO A 134 -16.48 9.43 0.00
CA PRO A 134 -17.74 10.01 -0.46
C PRO A 134 -17.78 10.21 -1.98
N ALA A 135 -16.71 10.76 -2.56
CA ALA A 135 -16.60 10.97 -4.01
C ALA A 135 -16.55 9.65 -4.79
N LEU A 136 -15.89 8.63 -4.25
CA LEU A 136 -15.91 7.28 -4.84
C LEU A 136 -17.32 6.69 -4.84
N ILE A 137 -18.08 6.83 -3.74
CA ILE A 137 -19.47 6.36 -3.65
C ILE A 137 -20.35 7.08 -4.68
N ASP A 138 -20.21 8.40 -4.83
CA ASP A 138 -20.95 9.17 -5.84
C ASP A 138 -20.59 8.75 -7.27
N ALA A 139 -19.31 8.49 -7.54
CA ALA A 139 -18.85 7.97 -8.82
C ALA A 139 -19.45 6.58 -9.10
N ILE A 140 -19.51 5.68 -8.10
CA ILE A 140 -20.10 4.34 -8.24
C ILE A 140 -21.60 4.43 -8.49
N LYS A 141 -22.34 5.30 -7.78
CA LYS A 141 -23.78 5.51 -8.00
C LYS A 141 -24.07 6.01 -9.41
N THR A 142 -23.25 6.95 -9.89
CA THR A 142 -23.40 7.54 -11.23
C THR A 142 -23.04 6.54 -12.33
N ALA A 143 -21.94 5.81 -12.14
CA ALA A 143 -21.40 4.91 -13.14
C ALA A 143 -22.10 3.55 -13.17
N GLN A 144 -22.69 3.09 -12.07
CA GLN A 144 -23.25 1.74 -11.93
C GLN A 144 -22.31 0.65 -12.50
N PRO A 145 -21.05 0.57 -12.02
CA PRO A 145 -20.07 -0.35 -12.58
C PRO A 145 -20.37 -1.81 -12.20
N ASP A 146 -19.88 -2.74 -13.02
CA ASP A 146 -19.89 -4.17 -12.71
C ASP A 146 -18.78 -4.56 -11.72
N LEU A 147 -17.77 -3.72 -11.55
CA LEU A 147 -16.62 -3.95 -10.67
C LEU A 147 -16.04 -2.62 -10.15
N VAL A 148 -15.59 -2.61 -8.90
CA VAL A 148 -14.76 -1.53 -8.35
C VAL A 148 -13.38 -2.09 -8.03
N GLY A 149 -12.32 -1.42 -8.45
CA GLY A 149 -10.94 -1.80 -8.15
C GLY A 149 -10.20 -0.69 -7.39
N ILE A 150 -9.62 -1.03 -6.24
CA ILE A 150 -8.90 -0.09 -5.37
C ILE A 150 -7.46 -0.52 -5.17
N SER A 151 -6.53 0.38 -5.50
CA SER A 151 -5.10 0.18 -5.22
C SER A 151 -4.72 0.75 -3.86
N THR A 152 -3.90 0.01 -3.12
CA THR A 152 -3.31 0.42 -1.85
C THR A 152 -1.88 -0.07 -1.79
N SER A 153 -0.91 0.84 -1.69
CA SER A 153 0.52 0.52 -1.69
C SER A 153 1.11 0.60 -0.28
N MET A 154 0.59 1.49 0.56
CA MET A 154 1.02 1.64 1.95
C MET A 154 0.09 0.91 2.92
N VAL A 155 0.64 0.08 3.81
CA VAL A 155 -0.15 -0.74 4.75
C VAL A 155 -1.02 0.13 5.67
N PHE A 156 -0.55 1.30 6.09
CA PHE A 156 -1.34 2.21 6.93
C PHE A 156 -2.60 2.79 6.25
N ASN A 157 -2.76 2.60 4.94
CA ASN A 157 -3.97 2.98 4.21
C ASN A 157 -5.04 1.86 4.19
N VAL A 158 -4.71 0.64 4.64
CA VAL A 158 -5.65 -0.50 4.75
C VAL A 158 -6.92 -0.16 5.55
N PRO A 159 -6.90 0.60 6.67
CA PRO A 159 -8.11 1.00 7.36
C PRO A 159 -9.13 1.76 6.50
N HIS A 160 -8.69 2.46 5.45
CA HIS A 160 -9.61 3.12 4.52
C HIS A 160 -10.44 2.11 3.72
N LEU A 161 -9.91 0.92 3.46
CA LEU A 161 -10.64 -0.15 2.77
C LEU A 161 -11.74 -0.72 3.66
N THR A 162 -11.49 -0.92 4.95
CA THR A 162 -12.54 -1.31 5.91
C THR A 162 -13.65 -0.24 5.97
N ASN A 163 -13.29 1.04 5.94
CA ASN A 163 -14.27 2.12 5.86
C ASN A 163 -15.05 2.07 4.54
N LEU A 164 -14.38 1.86 3.41
CA LEU A 164 -15.01 1.77 2.09
C LEU A 164 -16.02 0.62 2.04
N VAL A 165 -15.67 -0.58 2.52
CA VAL A 165 -16.60 -1.73 2.57
C VAL A 165 -17.85 -1.38 3.36
N ARG A 166 -17.71 -0.71 4.51
CA ARG A 166 -18.86 -0.24 5.31
C ARG A 166 -19.67 0.83 4.58
N SER A 167 -19.02 1.77 3.90
CA SER A 167 -19.69 2.82 3.13
C SER A 167 -20.45 2.28 1.91
N LEU A 168 -19.94 1.23 1.26
CA LEU A 168 -20.65 0.54 0.18
C LEU A 168 -21.93 -0.12 0.72
N ALA A 169 -21.84 -0.85 1.83
CA ALA A 169 -23.00 -1.47 2.46
C ALA A 169 -24.04 -0.44 2.93
N ALA A 170 -23.60 0.64 3.59
CA ALA A 170 -24.49 1.71 4.04
C ALA A 170 -25.17 2.49 2.89
N ALA A 171 -24.67 2.35 1.66
CA ALA A 171 -25.21 2.97 0.47
C ALA A 171 -25.97 1.98 -0.45
N ASP A 172 -26.20 0.74 0.00
CA ASP A 172 -26.82 -0.34 -0.77
C ASP A 172 -26.07 -0.69 -2.07
N LEU A 173 -24.73 -0.54 -2.06
CA LEU A 173 -23.82 -0.80 -3.18
C LEU A 173 -22.93 -2.04 -2.97
N ASP A 174 -23.16 -2.79 -1.90
CA ASP A 174 -22.36 -3.97 -1.55
C ASP A 174 -22.57 -5.17 -2.49
N SER A 175 -23.59 -5.14 -3.33
CA SER A 175 -23.77 -6.10 -4.43
C SER A 175 -22.71 -5.98 -5.54
N ILE A 176 -22.05 -4.83 -5.67
CA ILE A 176 -20.97 -4.62 -6.64
C ILE A 176 -19.68 -5.24 -6.07
N PRO A 177 -19.02 -6.17 -6.78
CA PRO A 177 -17.78 -6.78 -6.30
C PRO A 177 -16.67 -5.73 -6.17
N LEU A 178 -15.89 -5.86 -5.09
CA LEU A 178 -14.68 -5.06 -4.87
C LEU A 178 -13.44 -5.91 -5.12
N MET A 179 -12.50 -5.36 -5.88
CA MET A 179 -11.16 -5.87 -6.09
C MET A 179 -10.13 -4.96 -5.45
N VAL A 180 -9.11 -5.55 -4.84
CA VAL A 180 -7.97 -4.80 -4.28
C VAL A 180 -6.64 -5.29 -4.83
N GLY A 181 -5.66 -4.38 -4.86
CA GLY A 181 -4.30 -4.68 -5.26
C GLY A 181 -3.30 -3.73 -4.62
N GLY A 182 -2.03 -3.91 -4.98
CA GLY A 182 -0.89 -3.20 -4.41
C GLY A 182 -0.12 -4.05 -3.40
N LEU A 183 1.01 -3.53 -2.92
CA LEU A 183 2.03 -4.32 -2.19
C LEU A 183 1.50 -5.08 -0.97
N PRO A 184 0.64 -4.52 -0.09
CA PRO A 184 0.12 -5.25 1.06
C PRO A 184 -0.61 -6.54 0.66
N PHE A 185 -1.35 -6.54 -0.44
CA PHE A 185 -2.09 -7.71 -0.93
C PHE A 185 -1.22 -8.75 -1.63
N THR A 186 -0.09 -8.33 -2.20
CA THR A 186 0.91 -9.25 -2.75
C THR A 186 1.77 -9.87 -1.64
N ARG A 187 2.09 -9.11 -0.59
CA ARG A 187 2.93 -9.56 0.53
C ARG A 187 2.16 -10.38 1.55
N GLN A 188 0.85 -10.18 1.67
CA GLN A 188 0.01 -10.88 2.64
C GLN A 188 -1.17 -11.62 1.96
N PRO A 189 -0.94 -12.87 1.52
CA PRO A 189 -2.03 -13.74 1.10
C PRO A 189 -3.09 -13.85 2.20
N GLY A 190 -4.36 -13.72 1.85
CA GLY A 190 -5.45 -13.78 2.84
C GLY A 190 -5.93 -12.41 3.36
N LEU A 191 -5.21 -11.31 3.06
CA LEU A 191 -5.58 -9.97 3.56
C LEU A 191 -6.92 -9.49 3.00
N HIS A 192 -7.19 -9.70 1.70
CA HIS A 192 -8.46 -9.25 1.12
C HIS A 192 -9.66 -9.99 1.71
N GLN A 193 -9.55 -11.29 2.00
CA GLN A 193 -10.56 -12.06 2.73
C GLN A 193 -10.74 -11.51 4.14
N ALA A 194 -9.63 -11.17 4.80
CA ALA A 194 -9.67 -10.56 6.13
C ALA A 194 -10.40 -9.21 6.12
N LEU A 195 -10.47 -8.50 5.00
CA LEU A 195 -11.18 -7.23 4.86
C LEU A 195 -12.60 -7.38 4.29
N ASN A 196 -13.09 -8.62 4.10
CA ASN A 196 -14.33 -8.92 3.40
C ASN A 196 -14.40 -8.35 1.96
N ILE A 197 -13.28 -8.49 1.23
CA ILE A 197 -13.14 -8.04 -0.15
C ILE A 197 -13.05 -9.27 -1.07
N GLN A 198 -13.82 -9.25 -2.16
CA GLN A 198 -14.12 -10.43 -2.97
C GLN A 198 -12.92 -10.87 -3.79
N LEU A 199 -12.21 -9.91 -4.38
CA LEU A 199 -11.15 -10.19 -5.35
C LEU A 199 -9.85 -9.50 -4.92
N SER A 200 -8.73 -10.14 -5.25
CA SER A 200 -7.42 -9.48 -5.25
C SER A 200 -6.60 -9.95 -6.44
N ALA A 201 -5.62 -9.14 -6.85
CA ALA A 201 -4.70 -9.52 -7.89
C ALA A 201 -3.29 -8.96 -7.65
N PRO A 202 -2.23 -9.74 -7.95
CA PRO A 202 -0.84 -9.31 -7.73
C PRO A 202 -0.31 -8.34 -8.80
N ASN A 203 -0.98 -8.24 -9.96
CA ASN A 203 -0.58 -7.35 -11.06
C ASN A 203 -1.77 -7.10 -12.03
N ALA A 204 -1.54 -6.22 -13.01
CA ALA A 204 -2.57 -5.79 -13.96
C ALA A 204 -3.15 -6.93 -14.83
N ALA A 205 -2.32 -7.87 -15.30
CA ALA A 205 -2.80 -9.01 -16.09
C ALA A 205 -3.69 -9.94 -15.26
N ALA A 206 -3.25 -10.27 -14.04
CA ALA A 206 -3.99 -11.12 -13.13
C ALA A 206 -5.31 -10.47 -12.69
N ALA A 207 -5.36 -9.14 -12.57
CA ALA A 207 -6.58 -8.41 -12.25
C ALA A 207 -7.67 -8.62 -13.30
N VAL A 208 -7.32 -8.53 -14.58
CA VAL A 208 -8.30 -8.77 -15.66
C VAL A 208 -8.75 -10.22 -15.70
N VAL A 209 -7.84 -11.18 -15.52
CA VAL A 209 -8.19 -12.61 -15.45
C VAL A 209 -9.15 -12.88 -14.29
N ALA A 210 -8.86 -12.35 -13.10
CA ALA A 210 -9.72 -12.49 -11.93
C ALA A 210 -11.11 -11.87 -12.18
N ALA A 211 -11.17 -10.67 -12.74
CA ALA A 211 -12.44 -10.01 -13.05
C ALA A 211 -13.27 -10.79 -14.08
N ASN A 212 -12.66 -11.28 -15.15
CA ASN A 212 -13.39 -12.00 -16.20
C ASN A 212 -14.00 -13.31 -15.69
N ASN A 213 -13.37 -13.95 -14.71
CA ASN A 213 -13.83 -15.19 -14.09
C ASN A 213 -14.80 -14.97 -12.91
N ALA A 214 -15.02 -13.71 -12.50
CA ALA A 214 -15.80 -13.36 -11.32
C ALA A 214 -17.26 -12.98 -11.65
N PHE A 215 -17.85 -13.48 -12.74
CA PHE A 215 -19.26 -13.23 -13.08
C PHE A 215 -20.05 -14.53 -13.21
N PRO A 216 -21.12 -14.74 -12.41
CA PRO A 216 -21.63 -13.83 -11.37
C PRO A 216 -20.63 -13.61 -10.21
N PRO A 217 -20.69 -12.45 -9.53
CA PRO A 217 -19.73 -12.11 -8.48
C PRO A 217 -19.78 -13.12 -7.33
N PRO A 218 -18.61 -13.52 -6.76
CA PRO A 218 -18.58 -14.37 -5.60
C PRO A 218 -19.27 -13.67 -4.42
N ALA A 219 -19.98 -14.44 -3.60
CA ALA A 219 -20.63 -13.91 -2.40
C ALA A 219 -19.60 -13.24 -1.47
N ARG A 220 -20.01 -12.15 -0.79
CA ARG A 220 -19.20 -11.59 0.28
C ARG A 220 -19.06 -12.62 1.40
N LEU A 221 -17.89 -12.65 2.03
CA LEU A 221 -17.70 -13.44 3.23
C LEU A 221 -18.49 -12.78 4.38
N PRO A 222 -18.84 -13.55 5.44
CA PRO A 222 -19.38 -12.96 6.66
C PRO A 222 -18.45 -11.85 7.15
N ASN A 223 -19.00 -10.75 7.68
CA ASN A 223 -18.17 -9.71 8.28
C ASN A 223 -17.23 -10.36 9.28
N PRO A 224 -15.92 -10.12 9.16
CA PRO A 224 -14.98 -10.81 10.00
C PRO A 224 -15.19 -10.42 11.47
N SER A 225 -15.03 -11.43 12.33
CA SER A 225 -15.15 -11.31 13.78
C SER A 225 -13.90 -10.66 14.37
N TYR A 226 -13.71 -9.37 14.09
CA TYR A 226 -12.76 -8.55 14.84
C TYR A 226 -13.53 -7.72 15.84
N SER A 227 -12.87 -7.29 16.92
CA SER A 227 -13.48 -6.36 17.86
C SER A 227 -13.84 -5.07 17.13
N ALA A 228 -15.12 -4.92 16.79
CA ALA A 228 -15.68 -3.72 16.17
C ALA A 228 -15.42 -2.47 17.03
N GLU A 229 -15.10 -2.67 18.31
CA GLU A 229 -14.93 -1.63 19.32
C GLU A 229 -13.45 -1.23 19.52
N ALA A 230 -12.48 -2.11 19.25
CA ALA A 230 -11.07 -1.83 19.50
C ALA A 230 -10.52 -0.69 18.63
N LEU A 231 -10.81 -0.70 17.32
CA LEU A 231 -10.35 0.34 16.42
C LEU A 231 -10.98 1.73 16.75
N PRO A 232 -12.30 1.85 16.96
CA PRO A 232 -12.89 3.10 17.45
C PRO A 232 -12.31 3.58 18.79
N ALA A 233 -12.11 2.68 19.75
CA ALA A 233 -11.54 3.04 21.06
C ALA A 233 -10.10 3.55 20.95
N LEU A 234 -9.26 2.90 20.13
CA LEU A 234 -7.90 3.35 19.84
C LEU A 234 -7.92 4.74 19.19
N ARG A 235 -8.76 4.95 18.17
CA ARG A 235 -8.89 6.24 17.48
C ARG A 235 -9.34 7.37 18.40
N ALA A 236 -10.29 7.09 19.29
CA ALA A 236 -10.82 8.08 20.25
C ALA A 236 -9.72 8.59 21.20
N ARG A 237 -8.73 7.76 21.53
CA ARG A 237 -7.62 8.11 22.43
C ARG A 237 -6.28 8.32 21.72
N ARG A 238 -6.25 8.27 20.38
CA ARG A 238 -5.03 8.35 19.54
C ARG A 238 -4.10 9.48 19.98
N ARG A 239 -4.63 10.70 20.09
CA ARG A 239 -3.83 11.87 20.47
C ARG A 239 -3.23 11.73 21.87
N GLN A 240 -4.04 11.30 22.84
CA GLN A 240 -3.59 11.11 24.23
C GLN A 240 -2.51 10.03 24.34
N ILE A 241 -2.67 8.93 23.61
CA ILE A 241 -1.68 7.84 23.56
C ILE A 241 -0.34 8.35 23.00
N ILE A 242 -0.38 9.03 21.86
CA ILE A 242 0.84 9.53 21.20
C ILE A 242 1.54 10.57 22.07
N ASP A 243 0.78 11.53 22.61
CA ASP A 243 1.35 12.60 23.43
C ASP A 243 1.96 12.02 24.72
N ARG A 244 1.30 11.07 25.38
CA ARG A 244 1.81 10.42 26.61
C ARG A 244 3.03 9.53 26.34
N ALA A 245 3.01 8.73 25.28
CA ALA A 245 4.15 7.88 24.92
C ALA A 245 5.38 8.73 24.54
N THR A 246 5.16 9.84 23.83
CA THR A 246 6.21 10.81 23.48
C THR A 246 6.81 11.44 24.73
N GLU A 247 5.97 11.91 25.66
CA GLU A 247 6.41 12.49 26.93
C GLU A 247 7.29 11.52 27.72
N LEU A 248 6.89 10.25 27.83
CA LEU A 248 7.65 9.24 28.56
C LEU A 248 8.98 8.95 27.87
N ALA A 249 8.99 8.70 26.57
CA ALA A 249 10.23 8.43 25.83
C ALA A 249 11.26 9.57 25.93
N LEU A 250 10.80 10.83 25.93
CA LEU A 250 11.69 11.99 26.07
C LEU A 250 12.41 12.07 27.43
N GLN A 251 11.89 11.40 28.47
CA GLN A 251 12.52 11.34 29.79
C GLN A 251 13.71 10.37 29.84
N HIS A 252 13.89 9.53 28.82
CA HIS A 252 14.92 8.50 28.81
C HIS A 252 16.11 8.90 27.92
N PRO A 253 17.34 9.01 28.49
CA PRO A 253 18.53 9.35 27.72
C PRO A 253 18.84 8.38 26.58
N THR A 254 18.46 7.11 26.72
CA THR A 254 18.60 6.09 25.67
C THR A 254 17.91 6.50 24.38
N ASP A 255 16.71 7.09 24.46
CA ASP A 255 15.92 7.46 23.28
C ASP A 255 16.31 8.80 22.65
N THR A 256 16.99 9.66 23.41
CA THR A 256 17.21 11.07 23.04
C THR A 256 18.65 11.38 22.64
N ARG A 257 19.64 10.63 23.17
CA ARG A 257 21.08 10.95 23.01
C ARG A 257 21.52 11.00 21.55
N THR A 258 21.09 10.07 20.71
CA THR A 258 21.48 10.01 19.29
C THR A 258 20.75 11.05 18.43
N LEU A 259 19.63 11.59 18.92
CA LEU A 259 18.77 12.51 18.18
C LEU A 259 18.99 13.98 18.55
N GLY A 260 19.51 14.25 19.75
CA GLY A 260 19.74 15.62 20.23
C GLY A 260 18.46 16.45 20.20
N GLU A 261 18.53 17.67 19.66
CA GLU A 261 17.40 18.60 19.57
C GLU A 261 16.23 18.08 18.72
N ARG A 262 16.48 17.11 17.83
CA ARG A 262 15.47 16.50 16.96
C ARG A 262 14.62 15.45 17.69
N ALA A 263 14.97 15.06 18.91
CA ALA A 263 14.32 13.97 19.62
C ALA A 263 12.79 14.11 19.72
N PRO A 264 12.21 15.29 20.08
CA PRO A 264 10.76 15.43 20.20
C PRO A 264 10.02 15.14 18.89
N GLU A 265 10.51 15.67 17.77
CA GLU A 265 9.87 15.50 16.46
C GLU A 265 9.97 14.05 15.98
N VAL A 266 11.16 13.45 16.07
CA VAL A 266 11.42 12.09 15.58
C VAL A 266 10.67 11.04 16.41
N ILE A 267 10.67 11.18 17.74
CA ILE A 267 9.96 10.25 18.64
C ILE A 267 8.44 10.34 18.41
N ARG A 268 7.89 11.56 18.32
CA ARG A 268 6.47 11.77 18.06
C ARG A 268 6.04 11.17 16.72
N ALA A 269 6.80 11.40 15.66
CA ALA A 269 6.55 10.82 14.34
C ALA A 269 6.59 9.28 14.38
N GLY A 270 7.50 8.69 15.15
CA GLY A 270 7.55 7.24 15.38
C GLY A 270 6.28 6.70 16.03
N TYR A 271 5.75 7.38 17.05
CA TYR A 271 4.49 6.99 17.69
C TYR A 271 3.26 7.22 16.81
N GLU A 272 3.24 8.26 15.98
CA GLU A 272 2.21 8.46 14.97
C GLU A 272 2.20 7.29 13.98
N PHE A 273 3.37 6.91 13.46
CA PHE A 273 3.53 5.81 12.54
C PHE A 273 3.07 4.47 13.14
N VAL A 274 3.59 4.12 14.33
CA VAL A 274 3.24 2.84 14.98
C VAL A 274 1.75 2.76 15.30
N THR A 275 1.12 3.87 15.68
CA THR A 275 -0.31 3.91 15.96
C THR A 275 -1.12 3.67 14.69
N ARG A 276 -0.75 4.28 13.56
CA ARG A 276 -1.41 4.01 12.27
C ARG A 276 -1.27 2.55 11.84
N MET A 277 -0.11 1.95 12.11
CA MET A 277 0.14 0.54 11.80
C MET A 277 -0.68 -0.40 12.68
N LEU A 278 -0.80 -0.12 13.98
CA LEU A 278 -1.68 -0.86 14.87
C LEU A 278 -3.15 -0.73 14.43
N GLU A 279 -3.59 0.45 14.00
CA GLU A 279 -4.93 0.64 13.43
C GLU A 279 -5.16 -0.23 12.18
N ALA A 280 -4.17 -0.35 11.29
CA ALA A 280 -4.24 -1.22 10.11
C ALA A 280 -4.35 -2.69 10.50
N ALA A 281 -3.50 -3.14 11.43
CA ALA A 281 -3.50 -4.51 11.92
C ALA A 281 -4.83 -4.88 12.60
N LEU A 282 -5.36 -3.98 13.44
CA LEU A 282 -6.67 -4.16 14.10
C LEU A 282 -7.82 -4.16 13.10
N ALA A 283 -7.81 -3.26 12.11
CA ALA A 283 -8.85 -3.17 11.08
C ALA A 283 -8.96 -4.44 10.23
N ALA A 284 -7.83 -5.14 10.05
CA ALA A 284 -7.75 -6.40 9.31
C ALA A 284 -7.78 -7.64 10.21
N GLY A 285 -7.69 -7.49 11.53
CA GLY A 285 -7.51 -8.60 12.47
C GLY A 285 -6.28 -9.47 12.17
N ARG A 286 -5.20 -8.83 11.71
CA ARG A 286 -3.99 -9.48 11.19
C ARG A 286 -2.77 -8.84 11.85
N PRO A 287 -2.26 -9.38 12.97
CA PRO A 287 -1.07 -8.84 13.62
C PRO A 287 0.19 -8.98 12.75
N GLU A 288 0.21 -9.90 11.78
CA GLU A 288 1.31 -10.09 10.82
C GLU A 288 1.53 -8.86 9.92
N LEU A 289 0.57 -7.94 9.82
CA LEU A 289 0.73 -6.64 9.14
C LEU A 289 1.82 -5.75 9.78
N LEU A 290 2.16 -6.02 11.05
CA LEU A 290 3.14 -5.24 11.79
C LEU A 290 4.58 -5.68 11.50
N ASP A 291 4.79 -6.96 11.18
CA ASP A 291 6.13 -7.56 11.03
C ASP A 291 6.96 -6.85 9.97
N GLU A 292 6.37 -6.66 8.79
CA GLU A 292 7.04 -6.05 7.65
C GLU A 292 7.50 -4.62 7.96
N GLN A 293 6.69 -3.87 8.72
CA GLN A 293 7.04 -2.50 9.09
C GLN A 293 8.11 -2.43 10.17
N ILE A 294 8.13 -3.42 11.07
CA ILE A 294 9.19 -3.55 12.07
C ILE A 294 10.51 -3.87 11.37
N LEU A 295 10.53 -4.88 10.49
CA LEU A 295 11.72 -5.24 9.71
C LEU A 295 12.22 -4.04 8.90
N TRP A 296 11.32 -3.34 8.20
CA TRP A 296 11.65 -2.11 7.49
C TRP A 296 12.22 -1.02 8.42
N GLY A 297 11.60 -0.83 9.59
CA GLY A 297 12.07 0.12 10.59
C GLY A 297 13.52 -0.15 11.00
N ASN A 298 13.89 -1.42 11.20
CA ASN A 298 15.25 -1.83 11.55
C ASN A 298 16.25 -1.63 10.42
N GLU A 299 15.85 -1.77 9.16
CA GLU A 299 16.72 -1.46 8.02
C GLU A 299 16.89 0.05 7.81
N ARG A 300 15.86 0.85 8.08
CA ARG A 300 15.79 2.27 7.69
C ARG A 300 16.18 3.25 8.79
N GLN A 301 15.61 3.08 9.97
CA GLN A 301 15.69 4.06 11.07
C GLN A 301 17.11 4.27 11.64
N PRO A 302 18.03 3.29 11.61
CA PRO A 302 19.42 3.51 12.04
C PRO A 302 20.12 4.63 11.25
N HIS A 303 19.77 4.82 9.97
CA HIS A 303 20.30 5.92 9.15
C HIS A 303 19.87 7.31 9.64
N ASP A 304 18.78 7.40 10.41
CA ASP A 304 18.26 8.64 11.01
C ASP A 304 18.65 8.77 12.49
N GLY A 305 19.50 7.87 13.01
CA GLY A 305 19.95 7.86 14.40
C GLY A 305 18.99 7.13 15.36
N VAL A 306 18.03 6.38 14.86
CA VAL A 306 17.13 5.56 15.68
C VAL A 306 17.52 4.08 15.57
N LEU A 307 18.19 3.59 16.61
CA LEU A 307 18.73 2.23 16.67
C LEU A 307 17.66 1.19 17.02
N PRO A 308 17.89 -0.11 16.73
CA PRO A 308 16.99 -1.19 17.12
C PRO A 308 16.60 -1.18 18.61
N GLU A 309 17.53 -0.84 19.50
CA GLU A 309 17.27 -0.75 20.95
C GLU A 309 16.28 0.37 21.28
N HIS A 310 16.35 1.50 20.57
CA HIS A 310 15.40 2.61 20.75
C HIS A 310 13.99 2.19 20.33
N MET A 311 13.86 1.48 19.21
CA MET A 311 12.57 0.96 18.75
C MET A 311 11.97 -0.03 19.76
N LEU A 312 12.79 -0.92 20.32
CA LEU A 312 12.34 -1.85 21.36
C LEU A 312 11.79 -1.11 22.57
N HIS A 313 12.57 -0.18 23.12
CA HIS A 313 12.17 0.58 24.31
C HIS A 313 10.91 1.41 24.06
N ARG A 314 10.79 2.03 22.88
CA ARG A 314 9.57 2.78 22.49
C ARG A 314 8.35 1.87 22.35
N PHE A 315 8.48 0.64 21.84
CA PHE A 315 7.37 -0.31 21.79
C PHE A 315 6.92 -0.73 23.19
N GLU A 316 7.85 -0.91 24.14
CA GLU A 316 7.52 -1.21 25.55
C GLU A 316 6.79 -0.04 26.22
N ILE A 317 7.24 1.20 26.00
CA ILE A 317 6.53 2.41 26.44
C ILE A 317 5.13 2.48 25.80
N TYR A 318 5.04 2.22 24.49
CA TYR A 318 3.79 2.27 23.76
C TYR A 318 2.77 1.26 24.30
N ASP A 319 3.18 0.02 24.56
CA ASP A 319 2.33 -0.98 25.21
C ASP A 319 1.86 -0.47 26.57
N ALA A 320 2.77 -0.06 27.46
CA ALA A 320 2.40 0.43 28.80
C ALA A 320 1.35 1.56 28.74
N VAL A 321 1.51 2.50 27.81
CA VAL A 321 0.56 3.61 27.60
C VAL A 321 -0.79 3.12 27.09
N LEU A 322 -0.84 2.19 26.13
CA LEU A 322 -2.09 1.60 25.67
C LEU A 322 -2.85 0.92 26.82
N GLN A 323 -2.13 0.21 27.67
CA GLN A 323 -2.69 -0.58 28.77
C GLN A 323 -3.21 0.31 29.90
N GLN A 324 -2.58 1.47 30.09
CA GLN A 324 -3.05 2.51 31.00
C GLN A 324 -4.27 3.26 30.44
N LEU A 325 -4.24 3.59 29.15
CA LEU A 325 -5.17 4.53 28.55
C LEU A 325 -6.33 3.87 27.82
N LEU A 326 -6.40 2.55 27.61
CA LEU A 326 -7.54 1.88 26.96
C LEU A 326 -8.43 1.14 27.98
N PRO A 327 -9.72 0.91 27.69
CA PRO A 327 -10.55 0.03 28.53
C PRO A 327 -9.96 -1.38 28.59
N ALA A 328 -10.10 -2.08 29.73
CA ALA A 328 -9.41 -3.35 29.99
C ALA A 328 -9.58 -4.41 28.87
N GLU A 329 -10.78 -4.55 28.34
CA GLU A 329 -11.07 -5.49 27.23
C GLU A 329 -10.33 -5.11 25.94
N ILE A 330 -10.29 -3.81 25.62
CA ILE A 330 -9.58 -3.30 24.44
C ILE A 330 -8.06 -3.38 24.64
N ALA A 331 -7.58 -3.07 25.85
CA ALA A 331 -6.18 -3.17 26.22
C ALA A 331 -5.66 -4.62 26.06
N ALA A 332 -6.47 -5.61 26.45
CA ALA A 332 -6.16 -7.03 26.24
C ALA A 332 -6.05 -7.39 24.75
N ILE A 333 -6.92 -6.83 23.90
CA ILE A 333 -6.85 -7.02 22.44
C ILE A 333 -5.57 -6.39 21.88
N THR A 334 -5.29 -5.13 22.22
CA THR A 334 -4.08 -4.45 21.71
C THR A 334 -2.79 -5.10 22.22
N ARG A 335 -2.82 -5.70 23.42
CA ARG A 335 -1.69 -6.45 24.00
C ARG A 335 -1.20 -7.56 23.07
N ALA A 336 -2.11 -8.32 22.47
CA ALA A 336 -1.71 -9.40 21.56
C ALA A 336 -0.91 -8.89 20.34
N TYR A 337 -1.16 -7.66 19.90
CA TYR A 337 -0.44 -7.02 18.79
C TYR A 337 0.90 -6.46 19.27
N THR A 338 0.92 -5.71 20.38
CA THR A 338 2.15 -5.13 20.93
C THR A 338 3.13 -6.19 21.43
N ASP A 339 2.66 -7.28 22.02
CA ASP A 339 3.49 -8.43 22.42
C ASP A 339 4.22 -9.02 21.21
N ARG A 340 3.54 -9.15 20.06
CA ARG A 340 4.18 -9.58 18.80
C ARG A 340 5.25 -8.59 18.35
N MET A 341 4.93 -7.30 18.35
CA MET A 341 5.86 -6.25 17.93
C MET A 341 7.14 -6.27 18.79
N ILE A 342 6.97 -6.34 20.11
CA ILE A 342 8.05 -6.38 21.08
C ILE A 342 8.86 -7.67 20.93
N ALA A 343 8.21 -8.83 20.79
CA ALA A 343 8.88 -10.10 20.60
C ALA A 343 9.74 -10.12 19.31
N LEU A 344 9.19 -9.64 18.20
CA LEU A 344 9.94 -9.52 16.95
C LEU A 344 11.10 -8.54 17.10
N GLN A 345 10.87 -7.36 17.68
CA GLN A 345 11.93 -6.36 17.87
C GLN A 345 13.05 -6.88 18.78
N ARG A 346 12.73 -7.62 19.84
CA ARG A 346 13.73 -8.27 20.71
C ARG A 346 14.62 -9.25 19.94
N SER A 347 14.07 -9.98 18.98
CA SER A 347 14.86 -10.89 18.14
C SER A 347 15.87 -10.17 17.24
N LEU A 348 15.61 -8.90 16.90
CA LEU A 348 16.45 -8.09 16.02
C LEU A 348 17.58 -7.36 16.76
N VAL A 349 17.39 -7.05 18.05
CA VAL A 349 18.38 -6.37 18.90
C VAL A 349 19.57 -7.27 19.28
N GLY A 350 19.50 -8.59 19.02
CA GLY A 350 20.50 -9.59 19.44
C GLY A 350 21.32 -10.25 18.33
N HIS A 351 21.22 -9.79 17.09
CA HIS A 351 21.94 -10.35 15.94
C HIS A 351 22.80 -9.28 15.25
N GLU A 352 23.97 -8.99 15.83
CA GLU A 352 25.11 -8.38 15.13
C GLU A 352 26.28 -9.36 15.04
#